data_AF-A0A2V7X7M0-F1
#
_entry.id   AF-A0A2V7X7M0-F1
#
_cell.length_a   1.000
_cell.length_b   1.000
_cell.length_c   1.000
_cell.angle_alpha   90.00
_cell.angle_beta   90.00
_cell.angle_gamma   90.00
#
_symmetry.space_group_name_H-M   'P 1'
#
loop_
_entity.id
_entity.type
_entity.pdbx_description
1 polymer ?
#
loop_
_entity_poly.entity_id
_entity_poly.type
_entity_poly.pdbx_seq_one_letter_code
_entity_poly.pdbx_strand_id
1 'polypeptide(L)' 'MSTLPSDYDVAEENRRARQLRMIVDLASSVIVQGGLRRGEAEALVAATRRRALELFPGKEDTRTCCPSRGPSGDTGRFFR' A
#
# COMPACT_ATOMS: atom_id res chain seq x y z
N MET A 1 24.00 1.49 -8.79
CA MET A 1 23.30 2.64 -9.40
C MET A 1 22.00 2.84 -8.62
N SER A 2 21.94 3.87 -7.77
CA SER A 2 20.76 4.18 -6.96
C SER A 2 19.64 4.69 -7.88
N THR A 3 18.55 3.93 -8.00
CA THR A 3 17.35 4.37 -8.70
C THR A 3 16.67 5.43 -7.84
N LEU A 4 16.87 6.70 -8.20
CA LEU A 4 16.07 7.79 -7.66
C LEU A 4 14.59 7.49 -7.94
N PRO A 5 13.69 7.64 -6.96
CA PRO A 5 12.27 7.45 -7.20
C PRO A 5 11.84 8.47 -8.25
N SER A 6 11.15 8.00 -9.29
CA SER A 6 10.47 8.90 -10.23
C SER A 6 9.55 9.80 -9.41
N ASP A 7 9.68 11.12 -9.53
CA ASP A 7 8.85 12.09 -8.80
C ASP A 7 7.33 11.82 -8.93
N TYR A 8 6.94 11.12 -10.00
CA TYR A 8 5.60 10.62 -10.25
C TYR A 8 5.10 9.64 -9.18
N ASP A 9 5.96 8.71 -8.73
CA ASP A 9 5.62 7.70 -7.72
C ASP A 9 5.42 8.35 -6.35
N VAL A 10 6.29 9.30 -6.00
CA VAL A 10 6.21 10.06 -4.74
C VAL A 10 5.00 11.00 -4.71
N ALA A 11 4.67 11.65 -5.83
CA ALA A 11 3.50 12.54 -5.90
C ALA A 11 2.18 11.76 -5.76
N GLU A 12 2.07 10.60 -6.39
CA GLU A 12 0.89 9.75 -6.32
C GLU A 12 0.76 9.08 -4.94
N GLU A 13 1.86 8.62 -4.33
CA GLU A 13 1.87 8.12 -2.95
C GLU A 13 1.42 9.21 -1.97
N ASN A 14 1.93 10.44 -2.12
CA ASN A 14 1.51 11.59 -1.32
C ASN A 14 0.04 11.93 -1.51
N ARG A 15 -0.51 11.79 -2.72
CA ARG A 15 -1.93 12.03 -3.00
C ARG A 15 -2.80 11.02 -2.26
N ARG A 16 -2.45 9.73 -2.30
CA ARG A 16 -3.14 8.66 -1.58
C ARG A 16 -3.04 8.84 -0.07
N ALA A 17 -1.88 9.26 0.44
CA ALA A 17 -1.69 9.56 1.86
C ALA A 17 -2.58 10.72 2.34
N ARG A 18 -2.65 11.82 1.58
CA ARG A 18 -3.56 12.94 1.87
C ARG A 18 -5.02 12.50 1.85
N GLN A 19 -5.41 11.68 0.88
CA GLN A 19 -6.77 11.14 0.81
C GLN A 19 -7.12 10.31 2.04
N LEU A 20 -6.24 9.38 2.44
CA LEU A 20 -6.47 8.57 3.62
C LEU A 20 -6.55 9.43 4.88
N ARG A 21 -5.66 10.44 5.00
CA ARG A 21 -5.67 11.36 6.14
C ARG A 21 -7.02 12.07 6.28
N MET A 22 -7.55 12.62 5.19
CA MET A 22 -8.87 13.28 5.20
C MET A 22 -10.00 12.33 5.66
N ILE A 23 -9.99 11.08 5.19
CA ILE A 23 -11.00 10.09 5.58
C ILE A 23 -10.92 9.77 7.08
N VAL A 24 -9.71 9.55 7.59
CA VAL A 24 -9.47 9.25 9.01
C VAL A 24 -9.87 10.44 9.90
N ASP A 25 -9.50 11.65 9.51
CA ASP A 25 -9.85 12.87 10.27
C ASP A 25 -11.36 13.06 10.31
N LEU A 26 -12.06 12.86 9.18
CA LEU A 26 -13.53 12.90 9.13
C LEU A 26 -14.17 11.83 10.02
N ALA A 27 -13.74 10.56 9.89
CA ALA A 27 -14.27 9.47 10.70
C ALA A 27 -14.07 9.73 12.20
N SER A 28 -12.89 10.24 12.58
CA SER A 28 -12.58 10.60 13.95
C SER A 28 -13.47 11.75 14.46
N SER A 29 -13.71 12.76 13.63
CA SER A 29 -14.62 13.87 13.97
C SER A 29 -16.04 13.37 14.26
N VAL A 30 -16.57 12.49 13.41
CA VAL A 30 -17.92 11.91 13.60
C VAL A 30 -18.00 11.08 14.88
N ILE A 31 -16.97 10.28 15.19
CA ILE A 31 -16.93 9.48 16.42
C ILE A 31 -16.90 10.38 17.66
N VAL A 32 -16.05 11.41 17.66
CA VAL A 32 -15.89 12.33 18.81
C VAL A 32 -17.15 13.17 19.07
N GLN A 33 -17.92 13.51 18.03
CA GLN A 33 -19.20 14.21 18.19
C GLN A 33 -20.23 13.42 19.01
N GLY A 34 -20.06 12.11 19.18
CA GLY A 34 -20.82 11.30 20.14
C GLY A 34 -22.24 10.92 19.70
N GLY A 35 -22.57 11.00 18.41
CA GLY A 35 -23.89 10.66 17.87
C GLY A 35 -24.07 9.20 17.44
N LEU A 36 -23.02 8.38 17.51
CA LEU A 36 -23.03 6.98 17.05
C LEU A 36 -23.13 6.01 18.23
N ARG A 37 -23.94 4.97 18.09
CA ARG A 37 -23.86 3.79 18.96
C ARG A 37 -22.54 3.06 18.70
N ARG A 38 -22.09 2.27 19.68
CA ARG A 38 -20.79 1.56 19.58
C ARG A 38 -20.64 0.76 18.28
N GLY A 39 -21.67 -0.01 17.89
CA GLY A 39 -21.62 -0.80 16.66
C GLY A 39 -21.52 0.04 15.37
N GLU A 40 -22.11 1.25 15.36
CA GLU A 40 -22.03 2.17 14.22
C GLU A 40 -20.64 2.80 14.12
N ALA A 41 -20.03 3.14 15.26
CA ALA A 41 -18.64 3.61 15.31
C ALA A 41 -17.67 2.50 14.85
N GLU A 42 -17.87 1.26 15.30
CA GLU A 42 -17.08 0.10 14.87
C GLU A 42 -17.21 -0.13 13.35
N ALA A 43 -18.41 -0.02 12.79
CA ALA A 43 -18.65 -0.13 11.35
C ALA A 43 -17.95 0.97 10.56
N LEU A 44 -17.95 2.22 11.05
CA LEU A 44 -17.25 3.35 10.45
C LEU A 44 -15.73 3.14 10.43
N VAL A 45 -15.15 2.63 11.54
CA VAL A 45 -13.73 2.28 11.61
C VAL A 45 -13.40 1.14 10.64
N ALA A 46 -14.25 0.11 10.55
CA ALA A 46 -14.05 -1.00 9.62
C ALA A 46 -14.08 -0.54 8.15
N ALA A 47 -15.01 0.34 7.80
CA ALA A 47 -15.07 0.94 6.46
C ALA A 47 -13.83 1.78 6.14
N THR A 48 -13.39 2.61 7.09
CA THR A 48 -12.14 3.40 6.98
C THR A 48 -10.93 2.51 6.75
N ARG A 49 -10.82 1.40 7.48
CA ARG A 49 -9.73 0.41 7.32
C ARG A 49 -9.75 -0.24 5.94
N ARG A 50 -10.91 -0.64 5.43
CA ARG A 50 -11.03 -1.21 4.07
C ARG A 50 -10.52 -0.22 3.03
N ARG A 51 -10.91 1.05 3.15
CA ARG A 51 -10.47 2.09 2.23
C ARG A 51 -8.95 2.33 2.29
N ALA A 52 -8.35 2.24 3.48
CA ALA A 52 -6.89 2.32 3.63
C ALA A 52 -6.17 1.18 2.87
N LEU A 53 -6.70 -0.05 2.93
CA LEU A 53 -6.14 -1.20 2.23
C LEU A 53 -6.29 -1.10 0.70
N GLU A 54 -7.35 -0.46 0.21
CA GLU A 54 -7.53 -0.17 -1.22
C GLU A 54 -6.56 0.91 -1.73
N LEU A 55 -6.25 1.91 -0.90
CA LEU A 55 -5.32 2.99 -1.25
C LEU A 55 -3.85 2.53 -1.20
N PHE A 56 -3.55 1.57 -0.32
CA PHE A 56 -2.23 1.00 -0.13
C PHE A 56 -2.30 -0.52 -0.24
N PRO A 57 -2.55 -1.07 -1.45
CA PRO A 57 -2.36 -2.49 -1.68
C PRO A 57 -0.90 -2.82 -1.32
N GLY A 58 -0.69 -3.84 -0.49
CA GLY A 58 0.62 -4.19 0.05
C GLY A 58 1.69 -4.25 -1.04
N LYS A 59 2.94 -3.93 -0.66
CA LYS A 59 4.12 -3.85 -1.55
C LYS A 59 4.57 -5.22 -2.11
N GLU A 60 3.64 -6.14 -2.31
CA GLU A 60 3.84 -7.45 -2.95
C GLU A 60 4.05 -7.28 -4.48
N ASP A 61 3.48 -6.24 -5.09
CA ASP A 61 3.65 -5.99 -6.54
C ASP A 61 5.01 -5.36 -6.89
N THR A 62 5.69 -4.70 -5.96
CA THR A 62 7.00 -4.06 -6.24
C THR A 62 8.19 -5.00 -6.03
N ARG A 63 8.00 -6.16 -5.38
CA ARG A 63 9.08 -7.15 -5.19
C ARG A 63 9.06 -8.28 -6.22
N THR A 64 7.92 -8.53 -6.86
CA THR A 64 7.73 -9.75 -7.68
C THR A 64 8.02 -9.56 -9.18
N CYS A 65 8.34 -8.34 -9.63
CA CYS A 65 8.69 -8.07 -11.04
C CYS A 65 10.17 -8.35 -11.39
N CYS A 66 10.96 -8.97 -10.50
CA CYS A 66 12.16 -9.66 -10.96
C CYS A 66 11.70 -11.03 -11.50
N PRO A 67 11.65 -11.27 -12.82
CA PRO A 67 11.56 -12.63 -13.29
C PRO A 67 12.81 -13.32 -12.75
N SER A 68 12.62 -14.38 -11.98
CA SER A 68 13.66 -15.37 -11.78
C SER A 68 14.07 -15.87 -13.17
N ARG A 69 15.07 -15.22 -13.78
CA ARG A 69 15.91 -15.83 -14.79
C ARG A 69 16.56 -17.00 -14.07
N GLY A 70 15.88 -18.15 -14.13
CA GLY A 70 16.51 -19.43 -13.82
C GLY A 70 17.81 -19.50 -14.64
N PRO A 71 18.91 -20.00 -14.06
CA PRO A 71 20.13 -20.17 -14.81
C PRO A 71 19.81 -21.12 -15.96
N SER A 72 19.90 -20.60 -17.18
CA SER A 72 20.05 -21.41 -18.38
C SER A 72 21.15 -22.42 -18.09
N GLY A 73 20.77 -23.70 -18.11
CA GLY A 73 21.69 -24.81 -17.95
C GLY A 73 22.74 -24.73 -19.05
N ASP A 74 23.91 -24.21 -18.70
CA ASP A 74 25.12 -24.42 -19.47
C ASP A 74 25.74 -25.71 -18.97
N THR A 75 25.22 -26.80 -19.54
CA THR A 75 25.88 -28.10 -19.52
C THR A 75 27.24 -27.97 -20.21
N GLY A 76 28.29 -27.94 -19.41
CA GLY A 76 29.56 -28.55 -19.78
C GLY A 76 30.76 -27.63 -19.74
N ARG A 77 31.86 -28.22 -19.26
CA ARG A 77 33.25 -27.77 -19.36
C ARG A 77 33.65 -26.74 -18.31
N PHE A 78 34.04 -27.21 -17.13
CA PHE A 78 35.26 -26.74 -16.42
C PHE A 78 35.69 -27.81 -15.40
N PHE A 79 36.25 -28.90 -15.91
CA PHE A 79 37.19 -29.73 -15.17
C PHE A 79 38.44 -29.85 -16.04
N ARG A 80 39.38 -28.93 -15.84
CA ARG A 80 40.81 -29.15 -16.07
C ARG A 80 41.62 -28.08 -15.37
#